data_AF-A0A7V8SUW6-F1
#
_entry.id   AF-A0A7V8SUW6-F1
#
_cell.length_a   1.000
_cell.length_b   1.000
_cell.length_c   1.000
_cell.angle_alpha   90.00
_cell.angle_beta   90.00
_cell.angle_gamma   90.00
#
_symmetry.space_group_name_H-M   'P 1'
#
loop_
_entity.id
_entity.type
_entity.pdbx_description
1 polymer ?
#
loop_
_entity_poly.entity_id
_entity_poly.type
_entity_poly.pdbx_seq_one_letter_code
_entity_poly.pdbx_strand_id
1 'polypeptide(L)'
;MILGDLTTNRQFDLMCPNNRLGSIDLDILARHGNVNLDLLLYPLHPRAAIMNNGTRKGGQPEAMKVLFDSLGLADVWQMHFSLLSGQEYTVPGLFIANQVDEPPAAVPVAPLVPPAPGRPVPPPPEHNGTAYYFKVLAQSDGTFTVTNTRNGFSKTYRPGPAI
;
A
#
# COMPACT_ATOMS: atom_id res chain seq x y z
N MET A 1 -8.64 8.23 -3.62
CA MET A 1 -8.68 7.85 -5.04
C MET A 1 -8.36 6.37 -5.17
N ILE A 2 -8.87 5.68 -6.19
CA ILE A 2 -8.53 4.27 -6.48
C ILE A 2 -7.85 4.23 -7.83
N LEU A 3 -6.55 3.95 -7.86
CA LEU A 3 -5.76 4.02 -9.09
C LEU A 3 -5.66 2.68 -9.84
N GLY A 4 -6.08 1.57 -9.22
CA GLY A 4 -6.10 0.25 -9.85
C GLY A 4 -4.72 -0.19 -10.36
N ASP A 5 -4.67 -0.94 -11.46
CA ASP A 5 -3.40 -1.41 -12.07
C ASP A 5 -2.85 -0.43 -13.12
N LEU A 6 -2.89 0.87 -12.81
CA LEU A 6 -2.38 1.91 -13.69
C LEU A 6 -0.91 1.65 -14.06
N THR A 7 -0.63 1.49 -15.35
CA THR A 7 0.73 1.25 -15.85
C THR A 7 1.56 2.53 -15.81
N THR A 8 2.89 2.42 -15.77
CA THR A 8 3.80 3.57 -15.70
C THR A 8 3.51 4.61 -16.79
N ASN A 9 3.28 4.18 -18.04
CA ASN A 9 2.96 5.11 -19.13
C ASN A 9 1.67 5.90 -18.86
N ARG A 10 0.66 5.25 -18.27
CA ARG A 10 -0.61 5.91 -17.92
C ARG A 10 -0.48 6.82 -16.70
N GLN A 11 0.39 6.47 -15.75
CA GLN A 11 0.74 7.37 -14.65
C GLN A 11 1.40 8.64 -15.22
N PHE A 12 2.34 8.50 -16.14
CA PHE A 12 2.98 9.62 -16.81
C PHE A 12 1.98 10.51 -17.57
N ASP A 13 1.07 9.93 -18.34
CA ASP A 13 0.03 10.68 -19.07
C ASP A 13 -0.86 11.53 -18.13
N LEU A 14 -1.07 11.08 -16.89
CA LEU A 14 -1.90 11.77 -15.89
C LEU A 14 -1.14 12.82 -15.09
N MET A 15 0.16 12.62 -14.87
CA MET A 15 0.95 13.44 -13.96
C MET A 15 1.87 14.44 -14.68
N CYS A 16 2.13 14.25 -15.97
CA CYS A 16 3.06 15.08 -16.74
C CYS A 16 2.40 15.78 -17.96
N PRO A 17 2.79 17.03 -18.26
CA PRO A 17 3.62 17.92 -17.42
C PRO A 17 2.85 18.48 -16.21
N ASN A 18 1.54 18.25 -16.13
CA ASN A 18 0.67 18.76 -15.07
C ASN A 18 0.02 17.59 -14.33
N ASN A 19 -0.08 17.71 -13.00
CA ASN A 19 -0.92 16.83 -12.19
C ASN A 19 -2.39 17.06 -12.56
N ARG A 20 -3.00 16.13 -13.32
CA ARG A 20 -4.42 16.19 -13.73
C ARG A 20 -5.38 15.66 -12.67
N LEU A 21 -4.87 15.06 -11.61
CA LEU A 21 -5.66 14.42 -10.55
C LEU A 21 -5.86 15.35 -9.34
N GLY A 22 -5.01 16.36 -9.17
CA GLY A 22 -5.00 17.24 -8.01
C GLY A 22 -4.42 16.56 -6.77
N SER A 23 -4.65 17.13 -5.60
CA SER A 23 -4.33 16.49 -4.31
C SER A 23 -5.45 15.56 -3.86
N ILE A 24 -5.11 14.52 -3.11
CA ILE A 24 -6.09 13.59 -2.54
C ILE A 24 -5.78 13.33 -1.07
N ASP A 25 -6.79 12.92 -0.32
CA ASP A 25 -6.68 12.69 1.12
C ASP A 25 -6.30 11.25 1.49
N LEU A 26 -6.80 10.29 0.70
CA LEU A 26 -6.59 8.86 0.85
C LEU A 26 -6.32 8.27 -0.52
N ASP A 27 -5.24 7.50 -0.65
CA ASP A 27 -4.91 6.79 -1.88
C ASP A 27 -5.07 5.26 -1.72
N ILE A 28 -5.72 4.60 -2.68
CA ILE A 28 -5.59 3.16 -2.86
C ILE A 28 -4.59 2.95 -3.99
N LEU A 29 -3.38 2.55 -3.58
CA LEU A 29 -2.16 2.66 -4.38
C LEU A 29 -2.30 1.95 -5.73
N ALA A 30 -1.75 2.58 -6.76
CA ALA A 30 -1.65 1.97 -8.07
C ALA A 30 -0.78 0.69 -8.02
N ARG A 31 -1.13 -0.30 -8.85
CA ARG A 31 -0.30 -1.49 -9.12
C ARG A 31 0.19 -2.18 -7.85
N HIS A 32 -0.66 -2.29 -6.81
CA HIS A 32 -0.32 -2.95 -5.55
C HIS A 32 0.78 -2.26 -4.74
N GLY A 33 1.04 -0.97 -4.99
CA GLY A 33 2.15 -0.25 -4.37
C GLY A 33 3.50 -0.79 -4.82
N ASN A 34 3.67 -0.90 -6.14
CA ASN A 34 4.90 -1.34 -6.81
C ASN A 34 5.71 -0.12 -7.30
N VAL A 35 6.82 -0.34 -8.01
CA VAL A 35 7.75 0.71 -8.48
C VAL A 35 7.09 1.85 -9.28
N ASN A 36 7.71 3.05 -9.22
CA ASN A 36 7.25 4.35 -9.77
C ASN A 36 6.14 5.05 -8.97
N LEU A 37 6.00 4.71 -7.69
CA LEU A 37 5.03 5.35 -6.79
C LEU A 37 5.28 6.85 -6.61
N ASP A 38 6.51 7.34 -6.78
CA ASP A 38 6.91 8.72 -6.54
C ASP A 38 6.20 9.71 -7.47
N LEU A 39 6.04 9.33 -8.74
CA LEU A 39 5.32 10.12 -9.75
C LEU A 39 3.86 10.38 -9.38
N LEU A 40 3.25 9.47 -8.62
CA LEU A 40 1.88 9.60 -8.12
C LEU A 40 1.88 10.22 -6.72
N LEU A 41 2.55 9.57 -5.78
CA LEU A 41 2.42 9.81 -4.35
C LEU A 41 2.84 11.23 -3.95
N TYR A 42 3.94 11.74 -4.51
CA TYR A 42 4.42 13.07 -4.18
C TYR A 42 3.42 14.16 -4.61
N PRO A 43 3.03 14.30 -5.89
CA PRO A 43 2.07 15.35 -6.27
C PRO A 43 0.65 15.13 -5.74
N LEU A 44 0.25 13.89 -5.44
CA LEU A 44 -1.05 13.57 -4.85
C LEU A 44 -1.13 13.91 -3.35
N HIS A 45 -0.01 13.91 -2.63
CA HIS A 45 0.13 14.21 -1.20
C HIS A 45 -0.94 13.57 -0.27
N PRO A 46 -1.17 12.24 -0.34
CA PRO A 46 -2.17 11.59 0.51
C PRO A 46 -1.76 11.58 1.99
N ARG A 47 -2.75 11.65 2.88
CA ARG A 47 -2.55 11.50 4.34
C ARG A 47 -2.43 10.05 4.76
N ALA A 48 -3.09 9.15 4.05
CA ALA A 48 -2.96 7.71 4.25
C ALA A 48 -3.00 6.99 2.90
N ALA A 49 -2.36 5.83 2.85
CA ALA A 49 -2.34 4.97 1.69
C ALA A 49 -2.84 3.57 2.06
N ILE A 50 -3.68 2.98 1.21
CA ILE A 50 -4.07 1.57 1.27
C ILE A 50 -3.38 0.85 0.12
N MET A 51 -2.46 -0.03 0.45
CA MET A 51 -1.82 -0.93 -0.48
C MET A 51 -2.71 -2.17 -0.67
N ASN A 52 -3.28 -2.35 -1.86
CA ASN A 52 -4.03 -3.54 -2.24
C ASN A 52 -3.10 -4.70 -2.64
N ASN A 53 -2.04 -4.94 -1.86
CA ASN A 53 -1.03 -5.95 -2.11
C ASN A 53 -1.49 -7.37 -1.77
N GLY A 54 -0.72 -8.34 -2.24
CA GLY A 54 -0.73 -9.72 -1.76
C GLY A 54 0.58 -10.07 -1.07
N THR A 55 0.64 -11.26 -0.48
CA THR A 55 1.81 -11.74 0.28
C THR A 55 3.13 -11.68 -0.49
N ARG A 56 3.08 -11.87 -1.81
CA ARG A 56 4.26 -11.86 -2.71
C ARG A 56 4.10 -10.86 -3.87
N LYS A 57 3.26 -9.83 -3.71
CA LYS A 57 2.98 -8.84 -4.76
C LYS A 57 2.73 -7.47 -4.14
N GLY A 58 3.65 -6.54 -4.32
CA GLY A 58 3.60 -5.21 -3.68
C GLY A 58 4.41 -5.16 -2.38
N GLY A 59 4.80 -3.95 -1.99
CA GLY A 59 5.62 -3.73 -0.78
C GLY A 59 7.10 -3.97 -0.98
N GLN A 60 7.61 -3.90 -2.22
CA GLN A 60 9.06 -3.92 -2.47
C GLN A 60 9.77 -2.74 -1.79
N PRO A 61 11.04 -2.89 -1.35
CA PRO A 61 11.79 -1.85 -0.65
C PRO A 61 11.81 -0.49 -1.37
N GLU A 62 11.97 -0.49 -2.68
CA GLU A 62 12.03 0.74 -3.48
C GLU A 62 10.71 1.51 -3.42
N ALA A 63 9.59 0.79 -3.51
CA ALA A 63 8.25 1.34 -3.38
C ALA A 63 7.95 1.81 -1.94
N MET A 64 8.33 1.00 -0.95
CA MET A 64 8.13 1.34 0.46
C MET A 64 8.96 2.54 0.88
N LYS A 65 10.20 2.66 0.40
CA LYS A 65 11.04 3.84 0.64
C LYS A 65 10.34 5.12 0.19
N VAL A 66 9.75 5.13 -1.00
CA VAL A 66 8.96 6.27 -1.49
C VAL A 66 7.79 6.59 -0.56
N LEU A 67 7.07 5.57 -0.08
CA LEU A 67 5.96 5.76 0.87
C LEU A 67 6.44 6.40 2.18
N PHE A 68 7.51 5.87 2.78
CA PHE A 68 8.03 6.38 4.05
C PHE A 68 8.73 7.75 3.93
N ASP A 69 9.27 8.08 2.76
CA ASP A 69 9.86 9.40 2.49
C ASP A 69 8.80 10.45 2.09
N SER A 70 7.56 10.04 1.82
CA SER A 70 6.52 10.96 1.35
C SER A 70 6.05 11.90 2.46
N LEU A 71 6.30 13.19 2.26
CA LEU A 71 5.84 14.23 3.18
C LEU A 71 4.31 14.21 3.29
N GLY A 72 3.82 14.20 4.53
CA GLY A 72 2.39 14.22 4.84
C GLY A 72 1.71 12.85 4.89
N LEU A 73 2.36 11.77 4.43
CA LEU A 73 1.83 10.42 4.56
C LEU A 73 2.00 9.92 5.99
N ALA A 74 0.89 9.80 6.72
CA ALA A 74 0.90 9.40 8.12
C ALA A 74 0.98 7.88 8.30
N ASP A 75 0.27 7.11 7.46
CA ASP A 75 0.21 5.66 7.60
C ASP A 75 0.02 4.94 6.26
N VAL A 76 0.58 3.73 6.19
CA VAL A 76 0.38 2.77 5.11
C VAL A 76 -0.37 1.56 5.66
N TRP A 77 -1.54 1.30 5.09
CA TRP A 77 -2.37 0.13 5.36
C TRP A 77 -2.10 -0.93 4.29
N GLN A 78 -1.90 -2.18 4.68
CA GLN A 78 -1.65 -3.26 3.74
C GLN A 78 -2.78 -4.28 3.76
N MET A 79 -3.28 -4.64 2.58
CA MET A 79 -4.33 -5.65 2.47
C MET A 79 -3.80 -7.01 2.92
N HIS A 80 -2.54 -7.34 2.61
CA HIS A 80 -1.86 -8.55 3.09
C HIS A 80 -0.51 -8.21 3.71
N PHE A 81 -0.03 -9.01 4.66
CA PHE A 81 1.38 -8.96 5.08
C PHE A 81 2.28 -9.24 3.87
N SER A 82 3.21 -8.34 3.54
CA SER A 82 4.14 -8.54 2.41
C SER A 82 5.43 -9.23 2.86
N LEU A 83 5.77 -10.35 2.22
CA LEU A 83 7.09 -10.98 2.37
C LEU A 83 8.20 -10.23 1.60
N LEU A 84 7.85 -9.22 0.80
CA LEU A 84 8.80 -8.45 0.01
C LEU A 84 9.36 -7.22 0.74
N SER A 85 8.67 -6.73 1.78
CA SER A 85 9.06 -5.51 2.49
C SER A 85 10.30 -5.68 3.37
N GLY A 86 10.71 -6.91 3.67
CA GLY A 86 11.74 -7.18 4.67
C GLY A 86 11.34 -6.68 6.06
N GLN A 87 12.28 -6.75 7.00
CA GLN A 87 12.03 -6.22 8.35
C GLN A 87 11.96 -4.67 8.36
N GLU A 88 12.74 -4.02 7.50
CA GLU A 88 12.89 -2.56 7.47
C GLU A 88 11.60 -1.83 7.12
N TYR A 89 10.80 -2.38 6.21
CA TYR A 89 9.59 -1.72 5.70
C TYR A 89 8.28 -2.41 6.10
N THR A 90 8.33 -3.41 6.98
CA THR A 90 7.12 -4.01 7.55
C THR A 90 6.38 -2.96 8.37
N VAL A 91 5.09 -2.75 8.07
CA VAL A 91 4.23 -1.85 8.86
C VAL A 91 3.71 -2.56 10.13
N PRO A 92 3.31 -1.82 11.18
CA PRO A 92 2.77 -2.44 12.38
C PRO A 92 1.55 -3.32 12.05
N GLY A 93 1.46 -4.49 12.68
CA GLY A 93 0.39 -5.46 12.39
C GLY A 93 -1.04 -4.93 12.55
N LEU A 94 -1.24 -3.83 13.29
CA LEU A 94 -2.52 -3.12 13.37
C LEU A 94 -3.03 -2.66 12.00
N PHE A 95 -2.12 -2.30 11.09
CA PHE A 95 -2.40 -1.78 9.75
C PHE A 95 -2.45 -2.86 8.67
N ILE A 96 -2.43 -4.14 9.05
CA ILE A 96 -2.45 -5.28 8.12
C ILE A 96 -3.77 -6.05 8.27
N ALA A 97 -4.55 -6.12 7.20
CA ALA A 97 -5.86 -6.79 7.20
C ALA A 97 -5.73 -8.31 7.19
N ASN A 98 -4.94 -8.86 6.27
CA ASN A 98 -4.77 -10.31 6.12
C ASN A 98 -3.32 -10.70 6.40
N GLN A 99 -3.11 -11.68 7.27
CA GLN A 99 -1.77 -12.18 7.58
C GLN A 99 -1.36 -13.26 6.57
N VAL A 100 -0.37 -14.06 6.94
CA VAL A 100 0.06 -15.25 6.20
C VAL A 100 -0.57 -16.48 6.85
N ASP A 101 -1.18 -17.34 6.04
CA ASP A 101 -1.79 -18.61 6.50
C ASP A 101 -0.74 -19.53 7.14
N GLU A 102 0.47 -19.52 6.58
CA GLU A 102 1.65 -20.17 7.14
C GLU A 102 2.67 -19.09 7.58
N PRO A 103 2.69 -18.73 8.87
CA PRO A 103 3.66 -17.78 9.39
C PRO A 103 5.09 -18.30 9.20
N PRO A 104 6.01 -17.51 8.60
CA PRO A 104 7.39 -17.90 8.55
C PRO A 104 7.98 -17.93 9.97
N ALA A 105 8.88 -18.87 10.24
CA ALA A 105 9.57 -18.97 11.55
C ALA A 105 10.36 -17.69 11.89
N ALA A 106 10.81 -16.96 10.87
CA ALA A 106 11.40 -15.63 11.00
C ALA A 106 11.14 -14.82 9.72
N VAL A 107 10.97 -13.51 9.86
CA VAL A 107 10.97 -12.59 8.71
C VAL A 107 12.43 -12.31 8.33
N PRO A 108 12.86 -12.56 7.09
CA PRO A 108 14.23 -12.25 6.67
C PRO A 108 14.53 -10.75 6.83
N VAL A 109 15.75 -10.42 7.30
CA VAL A 109 16.21 -9.03 7.38
C VAL A 109 16.27 -8.43 5.97
N ALA A 110 16.86 -9.18 5.03
CA ALA A 110 16.92 -8.79 3.62
C ALA A 110 15.59 -9.06 2.89
N PRO A 111 15.17 -8.18 1.96
CA PRO A 111 14.02 -8.40 1.09
C PRO A 111 14.14 -9.70 0.29
N LEU A 112 13.01 -10.38 0.06
CA LEU A 112 12.99 -11.52 -0.86
C LEU A 112 13.23 -11.06 -2.29
N VAL A 113 14.27 -11.61 -2.92
CA VAL A 113 14.55 -11.39 -4.34
C VAL A 113 13.62 -12.28 -5.17
N PRO A 114 12.80 -11.73 -6.08
CA PRO A 114 11.98 -12.54 -6.96
C PRO A 114 12.85 -13.51 -7.80
N PRO A 115 12.40 -14.75 -8.03
CA PRO A 115 13.15 -15.69 -8.85
C PRO A 115 13.36 -15.16 -10.28
N ALA A 116 14.53 -15.47 -10.86
CA ALA A 116 14.87 -15.09 -12.22
C ALA A 116 13.86 -15.64 -13.24
N PRO A 117 13.60 -14.94 -14.37
CA PRO A 117 12.71 -15.41 -15.41
C PRO A 117 13.05 -16.83 -15.86
N GLY A 118 12.03 -17.70 -16.00
CA GLY A 118 12.19 -19.08 -16.44
C GLY A 118 12.49 -20.10 -15.32
N ARG A 119 12.65 -19.68 -14.06
CA ARG A 119 12.66 -20.62 -12.92
C ARG A 119 11.24 -20.95 -12.45
N PRO A 120 10.96 -22.21 -12.07
CA PRO A 120 9.71 -22.57 -11.42
C PRO A 120 9.55 -21.76 -10.12
N VAL A 121 8.47 -20.99 -10.02
CA VAL A 121 8.10 -20.32 -8.78
C VAL A 121 7.14 -21.24 -8.02
N PRO A 122 7.32 -21.44 -6.70
CA PRO A 122 6.32 -22.14 -5.91
C PRO A 122 4.94 -21.52 -6.14
N PRO A 123 3.85 -22.31 -6.12
CA PRO A 123 2.51 -21.75 -6.26
C PRO A 123 2.29 -20.62 -5.24
N PRO A 124 1.45 -19.61 -5.57
CA PRO A 124 1.00 -18.66 -4.57
C PRO A 124 0.45 -19.42 -3.36
N PRO A 125 0.77 -18.99 -2.13
CA PRO A 125 0.11 -19.55 -0.95
C PRO A 125 -1.40 -19.47 -1.17
N GLU A 126 -2.10 -20.59 -1.00
CA GLU A 126 -3.55 -20.58 -1.02
C GLU A 126 -4.03 -19.91 0.26
N HIS A 127 -4.93 -18.94 0.12
CA HIS A 127 -5.57 -18.31 1.26
C HIS A 127 -6.90 -19.02 1.54
N ASN A 128 -6.91 -19.92 2.53
CA ASN A 128 -8.09 -20.74 2.87
C ASN A 128 -8.81 -20.25 4.14
N GLY A 129 -8.38 -19.13 4.72
CA GLY A 129 -9.00 -18.48 5.88
C GLY A 129 -10.01 -17.38 5.55
N THR A 130 -10.55 -16.76 6.61
CA THR A 130 -11.45 -15.59 6.51
C THR A 130 -10.73 -14.42 5.83
N ALA A 131 -11.33 -13.88 4.77
CA ALA A 131 -10.85 -12.66 4.14
C ALA A 131 -11.33 -11.41 4.91
N TYR A 132 -10.39 -10.60 5.36
CA TYR A 132 -10.63 -9.30 5.98
C TYR A 132 -10.43 -8.15 5.00
N TYR A 133 -11.01 -7.01 5.31
CA TYR A 133 -10.99 -5.82 4.46
C TYR A 133 -10.85 -4.55 5.30
N PHE A 134 -10.54 -3.44 4.64
CA PHE A 134 -10.61 -2.13 5.27
C PHE A 134 -11.97 -1.49 4.99
N LYS A 135 -12.67 -1.07 6.04
CA LYS A 135 -13.82 -0.18 5.91
C LYS A 135 -13.31 1.25 5.95
N VAL A 136 -13.68 2.03 4.94
CA VAL A 136 -13.41 3.47 4.90
C VAL A 136 -14.72 4.22 5.06
N LEU A 137 -14.76 5.13 6.03
CA LEU A 137 -15.86 6.09 6.20
C LEU A 137 -15.32 7.48 5.90
N ALA A 138 -15.83 8.15 4.87
CA ALA A 138 -15.46 9.52 4.52
C ALA A 138 -16.60 10.48 4.90
N GLN A 139 -16.24 11.66 5.38
CA GLN A 139 -17.15 12.73 5.77
C GLN A 139 -17.02 13.92 4.81
N SER A 140 -18.05 14.76 4.74
CA SER A 140 -18.09 15.92 3.85
C SER A 140 -17.11 17.03 4.24
N ASP A 141 -16.61 17.03 5.47
CA ASP A 141 -15.59 17.95 5.96
C ASP A 141 -14.16 17.54 5.54
N GLY A 142 -14.00 16.44 4.80
CA GLY A 142 -12.70 15.87 4.41
C GLY A 142 -12.07 14.95 5.46
N THR A 143 -12.73 14.73 6.60
CA THR A 143 -12.31 13.73 7.58
C THR A 143 -12.61 12.33 7.06
N PHE A 144 -11.70 11.37 7.25
CA PHE A 144 -11.97 9.96 6.98
C PHE A 144 -11.44 9.04 8.07
N THR A 145 -12.10 7.90 8.26
CA THR A 145 -11.68 6.84 9.18
C THR A 145 -11.43 5.56 8.40
N VAL A 146 -10.29 4.92 8.64
CA VAL A 146 -9.97 3.59 8.15
C VAL A 146 -10.08 2.61 9.31
N THR A 147 -10.89 1.56 9.13
CA THR A 147 -11.08 0.48 10.10
C THR A 147 -10.61 -0.84 9.52
N ASN A 148 -9.73 -1.54 10.23
CA ASN A 148 -9.32 -2.91 9.92
C ASN A 148 -10.32 -3.91 10.52
N THR A 149 -11.03 -4.65 9.67
CA THR A 149 -12.06 -5.59 10.16
C THR A 149 -11.49 -6.83 10.85
N ARG A 150 -10.18 -7.11 10.70
CA ARG A 150 -9.52 -8.22 11.42
C ARG A 150 -9.42 -7.98 12.91
N ASN A 151 -9.03 -6.76 13.31
CA ASN A 151 -8.66 -6.45 14.69
C ASN A 151 -9.48 -5.31 15.31
N GLY A 152 -10.41 -4.71 14.55
CA GLY A 152 -11.25 -3.59 15.00
C GLY A 152 -10.50 -2.25 15.12
N PHE A 153 -9.19 -2.22 14.87
CA PHE A 153 -8.39 -1.00 14.95
C PHE A 153 -8.90 0.02 13.92
N SER A 154 -9.10 1.25 14.39
CA SER A 154 -9.57 2.36 13.57
C SER A 154 -8.70 3.58 13.78
N LYS A 155 -8.32 4.27 12.70
CA LYS A 155 -7.64 5.57 12.77
C LYS A 155 -8.38 6.60 11.93
N THR A 156 -8.56 7.78 12.50
CA THR A 156 -9.24 8.92 11.87
C THR A 156 -8.22 9.96 11.43
N TYR A 157 -8.37 10.45 10.21
CA TYR A 157 -7.52 11.42 9.55
C TYR A 157 -8.35 12.66 9.27
N ARG A 158 -7.91 13.80 9.80
CA ARG A 158 -8.53 15.10 9.55
C ARG A 158 -7.95 15.74 8.29
N PRO A 159 -8.66 16.67 7.65
CA PRO A 159 -8.11 17.48 6.56
C PRO A 159 -6.73 18.03 6.92
N GLY A 160 -5.78 17.86 6.00
CA GLY A 160 -4.49 18.52 6.09
C GLY A 160 -4.65 20.02 5.85
N PRO A 161 -3.65 20.85 6.21
CA PRO A 161 -3.59 22.21 5.71
C PRO A 161 -3.63 22.19 4.18
N ALA A 162 -4.37 23.13 3.57
CA ALA A 162 -4.30 23.32 2.12
C ALA A 162 -2.85 23.64 1.75
N ILE A 163 -2.28 22.86 0.84
CA ILE A 163 -0.91 23.02 0.32
C ILE A 163 -0.98 23.83 -0.97
#